data_AF-A0A3N0G401-F1
#
_entry.id   AF-A0A3N0G401-F1
#
_cell.length_a   1.000
_cell.length_b   1.000
_cell.length_c   1.000
_cell.angle_alpha   90.00
_cell.angle_beta   90.00
_cell.angle_gamma   90.00
#
_symmetry.space_group_name_H-M   'P 1'
#
loop_
_entity.id
_entity.type
_entity.pdbx_description
1 polymer ?
#
loop_
_entity_poly.entity_id
_entity_poly.type
_entity_poly.pdbx_seq_one_letter_code
_entity_poly.pdbx_strand_id
1 'polypeptide(L)'
;MNKLFIVVIAMLITSCTTIPAPTVRPFADSHDWVLMEDITYQIGESGHTITVPKGFVTDFASIPKTLWSFGLSQHGPYSKAAIIHDYLYWSQGCTKEQADNILAIAMKESGVSEKTATIIYIGVRLGGKSSWLSNRAERDKQFPKIIPIGYLELPDNVTWTEYRQELIKEGVKDPEFEIHPAYCELGNSREIPGHG
;
A
#
# COMPACT_ATOMS: atom_id res chain seq x y z
N MET A 1 -0.02 61.22 -5.59
CA MET A 1 0.66 60.12 -4.86
C MET A 1 -0.25 58.90 -4.89
N ASN A 2 -0.03 57.97 -5.83
CA ASN A 2 -0.83 56.76 -5.97
C ASN A 2 -0.35 55.72 -4.94
N LYS A 3 -1.20 55.35 -3.98
CA LYS A 3 -0.93 54.25 -3.06
C LYS A 3 -1.29 52.94 -3.77
N LEU A 4 -0.26 52.22 -4.21
CA LEU A 4 -0.38 50.87 -4.75
C LEU A 4 -0.75 49.91 -3.61
N PHE A 5 -1.97 49.38 -3.61
CA PHE A 5 -2.38 48.30 -2.72
C PHE A 5 -1.79 46.99 -3.26
N ILE A 6 -0.79 46.45 -2.58
CA ILE A 6 -0.28 45.09 -2.83
C ILE A 6 -1.26 44.13 -2.14
N VAL A 7 -2.08 43.44 -2.95
CA VAL A 7 -2.88 42.31 -2.47
C VAL A 7 -1.94 41.11 -2.39
N VAL A 8 -1.52 40.77 -1.17
CA VAL A 8 -0.80 39.52 -0.90
C VAL A 8 -1.84 38.40 -0.91
N ILE A 9 -1.97 37.73 -2.06
CA ILE A 9 -2.73 36.48 -2.14
C ILE A 9 -1.87 35.42 -1.44
N ALA A 10 -2.18 35.13 -0.19
CA ALA A 10 -1.64 33.97 0.50
C ALA A 10 -2.17 32.71 -0.20
N MET A 11 -1.38 32.14 -1.10
CA MET A 11 -1.58 30.76 -1.54
C MET A 11 -1.39 29.87 -0.31
N LEU A 12 -2.49 29.42 0.28
CA LEU A 12 -2.48 28.28 1.19
C LEU A 12 -1.96 27.10 0.36
N ILE A 13 -0.69 26.75 0.59
CA ILE A 13 -0.10 25.55 0.01
C ILE A 13 -0.77 24.41 0.76
N THR A 14 -1.88 23.90 0.24
CA THR A 14 -2.43 22.62 0.68
C THR A 14 -1.32 21.62 0.40
N SER A 15 -0.60 21.20 1.44
CA SER A 15 0.38 20.14 1.33
C SER A 15 -0.36 18.88 0.91
N CYS A 16 -0.37 18.62 -0.39
CA CYS A 16 -0.82 17.35 -0.93
C CYS A 16 0.09 16.29 -0.32
N THR A 17 -0.39 15.59 0.72
CA THR A 17 0.38 14.56 1.42
C THR A 17 0.46 13.33 0.53
N THR A 18 1.40 13.34 -0.41
CA THR A 18 1.63 12.19 -1.27
C THR A 18 2.35 11.11 -0.46
N ILE A 19 1.97 9.84 -0.65
CA ILE A 19 2.73 8.69 -0.12
C ILE A 19 4.21 8.85 -0.52
N PRO A 20 5.18 8.73 0.39
CA PRO A 20 6.59 8.88 0.06
C PRO A 20 7.07 7.80 -0.92
N ALA A 21 8.16 8.09 -1.63
CA ALA A 21 8.80 7.08 -2.46
C ALA A 21 9.33 5.94 -1.55
N PRO A 22 9.06 4.67 -1.87
CA PRO A 22 9.44 3.57 -1.01
C PRO A 22 10.92 3.22 -1.20
N THR A 23 11.66 3.04 -0.11
CA THR A 23 12.99 2.39 -0.15
C THR A 23 12.78 0.89 -0.06
N VAL A 24 13.09 0.17 -1.14
CA VAL A 24 12.85 -1.28 -1.24
C VAL A 24 14.10 -2.05 -1.64
N ARG A 25 14.19 -3.30 -1.21
CA ARG A 25 15.19 -4.27 -1.71
C ARG A 25 14.45 -5.41 -2.44
N PRO A 26 14.82 -5.74 -3.70
CA PRO A 26 14.24 -6.86 -4.43
C PRO A 26 14.73 -8.21 -3.88
N PHE A 27 13.89 -9.23 -3.97
CA PHE A 27 14.32 -10.63 -3.92
C PHE A 27 14.88 -11.07 -5.28
N ALA A 28 15.55 -12.23 -5.32
CA ALA A 28 16.34 -12.67 -6.47
C ALA A 28 15.56 -12.79 -7.80
N ASP A 29 14.27 -13.14 -7.73
CA ASP A 29 13.39 -13.27 -8.90
C ASP A 29 12.72 -11.95 -9.32
N SER A 30 12.94 -10.87 -8.57
CA SER A 30 12.25 -9.58 -8.74
C SER A 30 10.73 -9.73 -8.84
N HIS A 31 10.16 -10.70 -8.12
CA HIS A 31 8.72 -10.85 -7.97
C HIS A 31 8.21 -10.20 -6.68
N ASP A 32 9.02 -10.23 -5.62
CA ASP A 32 8.72 -9.63 -4.33
C ASP A 32 9.81 -8.62 -3.93
N TRP A 33 9.45 -7.67 -3.07
CA TRP A 33 10.34 -6.68 -2.47
C TRP A 33 10.07 -6.56 -0.98
N VAL A 34 11.12 -6.29 -0.22
CA VAL A 34 11.01 -5.93 1.20
C VAL A 34 11.17 -4.42 1.37
N LEU A 35 10.32 -3.80 2.19
CA LEU A 35 10.49 -2.42 2.61
C LEU A 35 11.70 -2.28 3.53
N MET A 36 12.59 -1.33 3.23
CA MET A 36 13.79 -1.05 4.02
C MET A 36 13.58 0.06 5.06
N GLU A 37 12.46 0.77 4.95
CA GLU A 37 12.01 1.89 5.79
C GLU A 37 10.49 1.84 5.93
N ASP A 38 9.95 2.43 7.00
CA ASP A 38 8.51 2.58 7.18
C ASP A 38 7.93 3.49 6.10
N ILE A 39 6.72 3.17 5.63
CA ILE A 39 5.95 4.05 4.75
C ILE A 39 4.73 4.52 5.53
N THR A 40 4.62 5.83 5.73
CA THR A 40 3.43 6.43 6.34
C THR A 40 2.63 7.20 5.30
N TYR A 41 1.34 6.92 5.25
CA TYR A 41 0.37 7.54 4.37
C TYR A 41 -0.71 8.23 5.19
N GLN A 42 -0.83 9.55 5.05
CA GLN A 42 -1.93 10.33 5.58
C GLN A 42 -3.06 10.39 4.55
N ILE A 43 -4.28 10.03 4.95
CA ILE A 43 -5.43 9.93 4.04
C ILE A 43 -6.15 11.29 3.97
N GLY A 44 -6.01 12.02 2.87
CA GLY A 44 -6.55 13.37 2.74
C GLY A 44 -6.20 14.28 3.92
N GLU A 45 -7.12 15.18 4.26
CA GLU A 45 -6.99 16.07 5.42
C GLU A 45 -7.62 15.48 6.69
N SER A 46 -7.79 14.16 6.75
CA SER A 46 -8.50 13.50 7.86
C SER A 46 -7.72 13.47 9.18
N GLY A 47 -6.39 13.68 9.12
CA GLY A 47 -5.48 13.45 10.26
C GLY A 47 -5.22 11.97 10.58
N HIS A 48 -5.84 11.03 9.86
CA HIS A 48 -5.59 9.60 10.02
C HIS A 48 -4.43 9.14 9.13
N THR A 49 -3.60 8.25 9.68
CA THR A 49 -2.43 7.70 9.00
C THR A 49 -2.44 6.18 8.99
N ILE A 50 -1.94 5.59 7.90
CA ILE A 50 -1.59 4.17 7.79
C ILE A 50 -0.07 4.08 7.71
N THR A 51 0.54 3.27 8.59
CA THR A 51 1.98 2.98 8.54
C THR A 51 2.19 1.53 8.13
N VAL A 52 2.90 1.33 7.01
CA VAL A 52 3.40 0.02 6.58
C VAL A 52 4.82 -0.13 7.11
N PRO A 53 5.09 -1.14 7.96
CA PRO A 53 6.37 -1.22 8.65
C PRO A 53 7.50 -1.67 7.72
N LYS A 54 8.71 -1.20 8.03
CA LYS A 54 9.96 -1.78 7.55
C LYS A 54 9.93 -3.30 7.73
N GLY A 55 10.39 -4.01 6.72
CA GLY A 55 10.37 -5.46 6.66
C GLY A 55 9.11 -6.05 6.03
N PHE A 56 8.06 -5.26 5.79
CA PHE A 56 6.89 -5.72 5.04
C PHE A 56 7.28 -6.14 3.61
N VAL A 57 6.82 -7.33 3.19
CA VAL A 57 7.06 -7.86 1.85
C VAL A 57 5.84 -7.61 0.95
N THR A 58 6.07 -7.03 -0.21
CA THR A 58 5.07 -6.62 -1.20
C THR A 58 5.45 -7.13 -2.58
N ASP A 59 4.47 -7.52 -3.39
CA ASP A 59 4.63 -7.79 -4.83
C ASP A 59 4.16 -6.61 -5.69
N PHE A 60 3.87 -5.48 -5.04
CA PHE A 60 3.21 -4.30 -5.58
C PHE A 60 1.82 -4.60 -6.17
N ALA A 61 1.68 -4.52 -7.49
CA ALA A 61 0.41 -4.79 -8.14
C ALA A 61 0.47 -6.16 -8.82
N SER A 62 -0.29 -7.13 -8.32
CA SER A 62 -0.43 -8.46 -8.92
C SER A 62 -1.30 -8.41 -10.21
N ILE A 63 -0.82 -7.71 -11.23
CA ILE A 63 -1.53 -7.49 -12.49
C ILE A 63 -1.17 -8.58 -13.50
N PRO A 64 -2.14 -9.38 -14.00
CA PRO A 64 -1.89 -10.37 -15.04
C PRO A 64 -1.19 -9.78 -16.27
N LYS A 65 -0.18 -10.47 -16.80
CA LYS A 65 0.62 -10.03 -17.97
C LYS A 65 -0.23 -9.68 -19.20
N THR A 66 -1.39 -10.32 -19.38
CA THR A 66 -2.33 -10.01 -20.47
C THR A 66 -2.88 -8.59 -20.40
N LEU A 67 -2.87 -7.96 -19.23
CA LEU A 67 -3.31 -6.58 -19.05
C LEU A 67 -2.19 -5.56 -19.29
N TRP A 68 -0.94 -6.01 -19.51
CA TRP A 68 0.18 -5.09 -19.69
C TRP A 68 0.13 -4.31 -21.00
N SER A 69 -0.53 -4.84 -22.02
CA SER A 69 -0.81 -4.13 -23.27
C SER A 69 -1.68 -2.88 -23.08
N PHE A 70 -2.36 -2.74 -21.94
CA PHE A 70 -3.13 -1.54 -21.57
C PHE A 70 -2.32 -0.50 -20.79
N GLY A 71 -0.98 -0.66 -20.70
CA GLY A 71 -0.11 0.23 -19.94
C GLY A 71 -0.14 -0.02 -18.44
N LEU A 72 -0.56 -1.21 -18.02
CA LEU A 72 -0.46 -1.68 -16.65
C LEU A 72 0.76 -2.60 -16.49
N SER A 73 1.27 -2.73 -15.28
CA SER A 73 2.45 -3.54 -14.98
C SER A 73 2.52 -3.77 -13.48
N GLN A 74 3.46 -4.61 -13.04
CA GLN A 74 3.71 -4.80 -11.61
C GLN A 74 4.12 -3.50 -10.91
N HIS A 75 4.90 -2.67 -11.61
CA HIS A 75 5.31 -1.35 -11.15
C HIS A 75 4.67 -0.27 -12.01
N GLY A 76 4.14 0.77 -11.39
CA GLY A 76 3.54 1.89 -12.10
C GLY A 76 3.27 3.08 -11.17
N PRO A 77 2.60 4.13 -11.65
CA PRO A 77 2.26 5.30 -10.83
C PRO A 77 1.47 4.96 -9.55
N TYR A 78 0.79 3.81 -9.54
CA TYR A 78 0.00 3.27 -8.42
C TYR A 78 0.82 2.43 -7.43
N SER A 79 2.11 2.15 -7.66
CA SER A 79 2.91 1.26 -6.80
C SER A 79 2.89 1.65 -5.32
N LYS A 80 2.89 2.96 -5.02
CA LYS A 80 2.82 3.47 -3.65
C LYS A 80 1.49 3.12 -2.98
N ALA A 81 0.39 3.28 -3.72
CA ALA A 81 -0.95 2.92 -3.25
C ALA A 81 -1.11 1.39 -3.12
N ALA A 82 -0.46 0.62 -4.01
CA ALA A 82 -0.44 -0.83 -3.95
C ALA A 82 0.22 -1.36 -2.67
N ILE A 83 1.34 -0.76 -2.22
CA ILE A 83 1.97 -1.14 -0.94
C ILE A 83 0.99 -0.97 0.25
N ILE A 84 0.27 0.15 0.30
CA ILE A 84 -0.75 0.38 1.34
C ILE A 84 -1.84 -0.69 1.25
N HIS A 85 -2.30 -1.00 0.04
CA HIS A 85 -3.33 -2.02 -0.20
C HIS A 85 -2.90 -3.42 0.23
N ASP A 86 -1.69 -3.85 -0.15
CA ASP A 86 -1.11 -5.14 0.24
C ASP A 86 -1.08 -5.28 1.76
N TYR A 87 -0.65 -4.22 2.47
CA TYR A 87 -0.62 -4.21 3.93
C TYR A 87 -2.02 -4.35 4.53
N LEU A 88 -3.01 -3.62 4.01
CA LEU A 88 -4.41 -3.74 4.46
C LEU A 88 -5.02 -5.12 4.13
N TYR A 89 -4.64 -5.70 2.98
CA TYR A 89 -5.05 -7.04 2.56
C TYR A 89 -4.45 -8.15 3.42
N TRP A 90 -3.25 -7.92 3.95
CA TRP A 90 -2.58 -8.84 4.86
C TRP A 90 -3.09 -8.71 6.31
N SER A 91 -3.01 -7.50 6.87
CA SER A 91 -3.39 -7.20 8.27
C SER A 91 -4.88 -7.43 8.52
N GLN A 92 -5.73 -7.08 7.55
CA GLN A 92 -7.20 -7.23 7.59
C GLN A 92 -7.86 -6.60 8.82
N GLY A 93 -7.29 -5.51 9.34
CA GLY A 93 -7.95 -4.66 10.33
C GLY A 93 -9.21 -3.97 9.76
N CYS A 94 -9.18 -3.64 8.47
CA CYS A 94 -10.34 -3.18 7.71
C CYS A 94 -11.03 -4.35 6.97
N THR A 95 -12.24 -4.11 6.46
CA THR A 95 -12.87 -5.01 5.49
C THR A 95 -12.16 -4.94 4.12
N LYS A 96 -12.35 -5.96 3.29
CA LYS A 96 -11.83 -5.98 1.91
C LYS A 96 -12.28 -4.77 1.10
N GLU A 97 -13.56 -4.42 1.24
CA GLU A 97 -14.16 -3.27 0.56
C GLU A 97 -13.55 -1.94 1.01
N GLN A 98 -13.35 -1.76 2.32
CA GLN A 98 -12.66 -0.57 2.84
C GLN A 98 -11.22 -0.49 2.33
N ALA A 99 -10.49 -1.61 2.31
CA ALA A 99 -9.13 -1.64 1.75
C ALA A 99 -9.10 -1.27 0.25
N ASP A 100 -10.03 -1.79 -0.56
CA ASP A 100 -10.13 -1.45 -1.99
C ASP A 100 -10.49 0.02 -2.22
N ASN A 101 -11.36 0.58 -1.38
CA ASN A 101 -11.73 1.98 -1.43
C ASN A 101 -10.57 2.89 -1.02
N ILE A 102 -9.81 2.53 0.02
CA ILE A 102 -8.59 3.23 0.43
C ILE A 102 -7.53 3.17 -0.69
N LEU A 103 -7.38 2.06 -1.41
CA LEU A 103 -6.54 1.98 -2.61
C LEU A 103 -6.98 3.01 -3.67
N ALA A 104 -8.29 3.16 -3.91
CA ALA A 104 -8.79 4.15 -4.86
C ALA A 104 -8.48 5.59 -4.41
N ILE A 105 -8.63 5.90 -3.12
CA ILE A 105 -8.27 7.21 -2.55
C ILE A 105 -6.76 7.45 -2.73
N ALA A 106 -5.92 6.50 -2.31
CA ALA A 106 -4.47 6.59 -2.40
C ALA A 106 -3.95 6.76 -3.84
N MET A 107 -4.59 6.11 -4.82
CA MET A 107 -4.28 6.30 -6.23
C MET A 107 -4.61 7.72 -6.71
N LYS A 108 -5.78 8.27 -6.34
CA LYS A 108 -6.17 9.65 -6.68
C LYS A 108 -5.16 10.65 -6.10
N GLU A 109 -4.83 10.53 -4.81
CA GLU A 109 -3.87 11.40 -4.12
C GLU A 109 -2.44 11.26 -4.66
N SER A 110 -2.10 10.09 -5.19
CA SER A 110 -0.81 9.86 -5.87
C SER A 110 -0.76 10.34 -7.32
N GLY A 111 -1.82 10.99 -7.83
CA GLY A 111 -1.88 11.51 -9.19
C GLY A 111 -2.00 10.43 -10.27
N VAL A 112 -2.47 9.22 -9.91
CA VAL A 112 -2.75 8.16 -10.90
C VAL A 112 -3.93 8.60 -11.77
N SER A 113 -3.82 8.43 -13.09
CA SER A 113 -4.90 8.82 -14.00
C SER A 113 -6.22 8.12 -13.66
N GLU A 114 -7.34 8.82 -13.78
CA GLU A 114 -8.67 8.28 -13.41
C GLU A 114 -8.99 6.96 -14.13
N LYS A 115 -8.59 6.86 -15.40
CA LYS A 115 -8.75 5.63 -16.20
C LYS A 115 -7.99 4.47 -15.58
N THR A 116 -6.70 4.66 -15.27
CA THR A 116 -5.86 3.64 -14.64
C THR A 116 -6.41 3.25 -13.27
N ALA A 117 -6.74 4.23 -12.44
CA ALA A 117 -7.29 4.00 -11.10
C ALA A 117 -8.62 3.22 -11.15
N THR A 118 -9.49 3.55 -12.12
CA THR A 118 -10.77 2.85 -12.32
C THR A 118 -10.56 1.39 -12.73
N ILE A 119 -9.65 1.10 -13.66
CA ILE A 119 -9.37 -0.27 -14.11
C ILE A 119 -8.84 -1.11 -12.94
N ILE A 120 -7.87 -0.59 -12.19
CA ILE A 120 -7.29 -1.29 -11.03
C ILE A 120 -8.35 -1.53 -9.97
N TYR A 121 -9.15 -0.51 -9.64
CA TYR A 121 -10.23 -0.62 -8.65
C TYR A 121 -11.26 -1.69 -9.04
N ILE A 122 -11.71 -1.72 -10.30
CA ILE A 122 -12.62 -2.76 -10.79
C ILE A 122 -11.96 -4.16 -10.66
N GLY A 123 -10.67 -4.25 -11.00
CA GLY A 123 -9.89 -5.49 -10.87
C GLY A 123 -9.90 -6.06 -9.45
N VAL A 124 -9.56 -5.24 -8.44
CA VAL A 124 -9.55 -5.70 -7.04
C VAL A 124 -10.96 -6.00 -6.50
N ARG A 125 -11.99 -5.27 -6.96
CA ARG A 125 -13.38 -5.52 -6.59
C ARG A 125 -13.87 -6.87 -7.10
N LEU A 126 -13.60 -7.20 -8.36
CA LEU A 126 -14.07 -8.43 -8.99
C LEU A 126 -13.19 -9.65 -8.65
N GLY A 127 -11.86 -9.47 -8.56
CA GLY A 127 -10.89 -10.55 -8.45
C GLY A 127 -10.22 -10.70 -7.08
N GLY A 128 -10.22 -9.66 -6.24
CA GLY A 128 -9.41 -9.63 -5.00
C GLY A 128 -9.89 -10.56 -3.88
N LYS A 129 -11.09 -11.16 -3.99
CA LYS A 129 -11.63 -12.03 -2.93
C LYS A 129 -10.76 -13.27 -2.68
N SER A 130 -10.20 -13.86 -3.74
CA SER A 130 -9.34 -15.05 -3.61
C SER A 130 -8.09 -14.73 -2.80
N SER A 131 -7.37 -13.66 -3.19
CA SER A 131 -6.16 -13.20 -2.48
C SER A 131 -6.45 -12.81 -1.03
N TRP A 132 -7.57 -12.11 -0.77
CA TRP A 132 -7.99 -11.75 0.59
C TRP A 132 -8.18 -12.98 1.49
N LEU A 133 -8.84 -14.03 0.99
CA LEU A 133 -9.05 -15.27 1.74
C LEU A 133 -7.75 -16.09 1.89
N SER A 134 -6.90 -16.11 0.87
CA SER A 134 -5.59 -16.75 0.92
C SER A 134 -4.69 -16.10 2.00
N ASN A 135 -4.62 -14.77 2.03
CA ASN A 135 -3.87 -14.03 3.05
C ASN A 135 -4.38 -14.35 4.46
N ARG A 136 -5.70 -14.43 4.64
CA ARG A 136 -6.29 -14.84 5.94
C ARG A 136 -5.85 -16.24 6.32
N ALA A 137 -5.94 -17.20 5.41
CA ALA A 137 -5.57 -18.59 5.67
C ALA A 137 -4.07 -18.75 5.98
N GLU A 138 -3.19 -17.94 5.38
CA GLU A 138 -1.77 -17.92 5.72
C GLU A 138 -1.49 -17.26 7.07
N ARG A 139 -2.18 -16.15 7.38
CA ARG A 139 -2.04 -15.47 8.68
C ARG A 139 -2.56 -16.32 9.82
N ASP A 140 -3.64 -17.07 9.62
CA ASP A 140 -4.16 -18.04 10.61
C ASP A 140 -3.15 -19.17 10.88
N LYS A 141 -2.23 -19.45 9.95
CA LYS A 141 -1.08 -20.35 10.12
C LYS A 141 0.17 -19.65 10.69
N GLN A 142 0.07 -18.35 11.01
CA GLN A 142 1.15 -17.52 11.51
C GLN A 142 2.35 -17.41 10.55
N PHE A 143 2.12 -17.50 9.24
CA PHE A 143 3.19 -17.31 8.27
C PHE A 143 3.56 -15.83 8.16
N PRO A 144 4.83 -15.43 8.40
CA PRO A 144 5.20 -14.03 8.44
C PRO A 144 5.13 -13.39 7.04
N LYS A 145 4.71 -12.13 6.98
CA LYS A 145 4.83 -11.23 5.81
C LYS A 145 5.69 -10.01 6.15
N ILE A 146 6.06 -9.83 7.43
CA ILE A 146 6.98 -8.81 7.91
C ILE A 146 8.26 -9.50 8.42
N ILE A 147 9.38 -9.17 7.79
CA ILE A 147 10.71 -9.65 8.18
C ILE A 147 11.21 -8.79 9.34
N PRO A 148 11.49 -9.36 10.52
CA PRO A 148 12.01 -8.58 11.64
C PRO A 148 13.38 -7.97 11.31
N ILE A 149 13.72 -6.86 11.95
CA ILE A 149 14.94 -6.08 11.61
C ILE A 149 16.22 -6.93 11.66
N GLY A 150 16.33 -7.86 12.63
CA GLY A 150 17.48 -8.76 12.75
C GLY A 150 17.63 -9.77 11.61
N TYR A 151 16.63 -9.88 10.73
CA TYR A 151 16.57 -10.80 9.58
C TYR A 151 16.64 -10.07 8.23
N LEU A 152 16.87 -8.75 8.21
CA LEU A 152 16.90 -7.98 6.95
C LEU A 152 18.22 -8.09 6.17
N GLU A 153 19.20 -8.79 6.72
CA GLU A 153 20.42 -9.21 6.02
C GLU A 153 20.14 -10.46 5.18
N LEU A 154 19.43 -10.26 4.06
CA LEU A 154 19.05 -11.35 3.16
C LEU A 154 20.26 -11.85 2.34
N PRO A 155 20.37 -13.16 2.06
CA PRO A 155 21.27 -13.69 1.04
C PRO A 155 21.00 -13.07 -0.35
N ASP A 156 22.03 -12.91 -1.18
CA ASP A 156 21.91 -12.18 -2.46
C ASP A 156 20.96 -12.86 -3.47
N ASN A 157 20.90 -14.19 -3.48
CA ASN A 157 20.17 -14.97 -4.48
C ASN A 157 18.96 -15.73 -3.91
N VAL A 158 18.37 -15.23 -2.82
CA VAL A 158 17.18 -15.85 -2.21
C VAL A 158 15.88 -15.29 -2.80
N THR A 159 14.91 -16.15 -3.05
CA THR A 159 13.53 -15.73 -3.33
C THR A 159 12.75 -15.49 -2.03
N TRP A 160 11.66 -14.71 -2.09
CA TRP A 160 10.79 -14.57 -0.91
C TRP A 160 10.20 -15.91 -0.48
N THR A 161 9.83 -16.77 -1.44
CA THR A 161 9.26 -18.09 -1.13
C THR A 161 10.21 -18.94 -0.31
N GLU A 162 11.50 -19.00 -0.69
CA GLU A 162 12.52 -19.75 0.04
C GLU A 162 12.78 -19.12 1.41
N TYR A 163 13.02 -17.81 1.46
CA TYR A 163 13.36 -17.12 2.70
C TYR A 163 12.23 -17.17 3.73
N ARG A 164 10.98 -17.05 3.29
CA ARG A 164 9.80 -17.17 4.16
C ARG A 164 9.73 -18.55 4.81
N GLN A 165 10.13 -19.63 4.12
CA GLN A 165 10.18 -20.96 4.73
C GLN A 165 11.25 -21.05 5.83
N GLU A 166 12.38 -20.35 5.70
CA GLU A 166 13.40 -20.27 6.74
C GLU A 166 12.85 -19.53 7.97
N LEU A 167 12.23 -18.37 7.78
CA LEU A 167 11.57 -17.62 8.84
C LEU A 167 10.52 -18.46 9.59
N ILE A 168 9.69 -19.23 8.85
CA ILE A 168 8.71 -20.15 9.44
C ILE A 168 9.40 -21.24 10.27
N LYS A 169 10.49 -21.84 9.78
CA LYS A 169 11.27 -22.85 10.51
C LYS A 169 11.88 -22.29 11.80
N GLU A 170 12.30 -21.04 11.78
CA GLU A 170 12.80 -20.31 12.95
C GLU A 170 11.70 -19.84 13.89
N GLY A 171 10.43 -20.03 13.54
CA GLY A 171 9.28 -19.64 14.36
C GLY A 171 9.01 -18.14 14.36
N VAL A 172 9.53 -17.40 13.38
CA VAL A 172 9.24 -15.99 13.17
C VAL A 172 7.75 -15.82 12.81
N LYS A 173 7.13 -14.80 13.41
CA LYS A 173 5.72 -14.46 13.23
C LYS A 173 5.60 -12.96 13.03
N ASP A 174 4.52 -12.56 12.38
CA ASP A 174 4.15 -11.16 12.32
C ASP A 174 3.79 -10.60 13.71
N PRO A 175 3.95 -9.28 13.92
CA PRO A 175 3.37 -8.61 15.09
C PRO A 175 1.84 -8.72 15.09
N GLU A 176 1.23 -8.41 16.23
CA GLU A 176 -0.23 -8.24 16.29
C GLU A 176 -0.65 -7.04 15.44
N PHE A 177 -1.74 -7.21 14.68
CA PHE A 177 -2.34 -6.16 13.88
C PHE A 177 -3.54 -5.56 14.62
N GLU A 178 -3.71 -4.25 14.48
CA GLU A 178 -4.87 -3.55 15.03
C GLU A 178 -6.16 -4.04 14.38
N ILE A 179 -7.19 -4.28 15.20
CA ILE A 179 -8.52 -4.71 14.78
C ILE A 179 -9.43 -3.49 14.72
N HIS A 180 -10.02 -3.22 13.55
CA HIS A 180 -10.83 -2.02 13.29
C HIS A 180 -10.14 -0.67 13.57
N PRO A 181 -8.96 -0.41 12.97
CA PRO A 181 -8.35 0.91 13.02
C PRO A 181 -9.33 2.03 12.60
N ALA A 182 -9.24 3.19 13.24
CA ALA A 182 -10.15 4.31 12.97
C ALA A 182 -10.15 4.76 11.49
N TYR A 183 -9.02 4.63 10.80
CA TYR A 183 -8.90 4.99 9.39
C TYR A 183 -9.76 4.12 8.46
N CYS A 184 -10.24 2.95 8.90
CA CYS A 184 -11.09 2.08 8.08
C CYS A 184 -12.40 2.75 7.68
N GLU A 185 -12.93 3.65 8.52
CA GLU A 185 -14.17 4.39 8.24
C GLU A 185 -14.02 5.30 7.00
N LEU A 186 -12.82 5.79 6.72
CA LEU A 186 -12.54 6.56 5.50
C LEU A 186 -12.70 5.70 4.23
N GLY A 187 -12.50 4.38 4.37
CA GLY A 187 -12.76 3.39 3.33
C GLY A 187 -14.24 3.07 3.10
N ASN A 188 -15.19 3.68 3.83
CA ASN A 188 -16.62 3.51 3.54
C ASN A 188 -17.05 4.26 2.27
N SER A 189 -16.20 5.15 1.75
CA SER A 189 -16.39 5.84 0.49
C SER A 189 -15.08 5.84 -0.32
N ARG A 190 -15.10 6.39 -1.55
CA ARG A 190 -13.90 6.64 -2.36
C ARG A 190 -13.59 8.12 -2.50
N GLU A 191 -14.27 8.97 -1.74
CA GLU A 191 -14.04 10.41 -1.73
C GLU A 191 -12.82 10.71 -0.86
N ILE A 192 -12.01 11.67 -1.29
CA ILE A 192 -10.83 12.07 -0.54
C ILE A 192 -11.33 12.92 0.65
N PRO A 193 -11.10 12.50 1.90
CA PRO A 193 -11.55 13.27 3.06
C PRO A 193 -10.94 14.68 3.06
N GLY A 194 -11.78 15.70 3.30
CA GLY A 194 -11.35 17.10 3.35
C GLY A 194 -11.31 17.83 2.01
N HIS A 195 -11.42 17.12 0.88
CA HIS A 195 -11.62 17.75 -0.43
C HIS A 195 -13.10 17.70 -0.82
N GLY A 196 -13.80 18.82 -0.59
CA GLY A 196 -15.17 19.09 -1.06
C GLY A 196 -15.21 20.17 -2.11
#